data_AF-A0A381S3P1-F1
#
_entry.id   AF-A0A381S3P1-F1
#
_cell.length_a   1.000
_cell.length_b   1.000
_cell.length_c   1.000
_cell.angle_alpha   90.00
_cell.angle_beta   90.00
_cell.angle_gamma   90.00
#
_symmetry.space_group_name_H-M   'P 1'
#
loop_
_entity.id
_entity.type
_entity.pdbx_description
1 polymer ?
#
loop_
_entity_poly.entity_id
_entity_poly.type
_entity_poly.pdbx_seq_one_letter_code
_entity_poly.pdbx_strand_id
1 'polypeptide(L)'
;MHAEDYLQLGIERGASGKHEDAIEAFKKALKENPNYIDAYLSLGNAYGNTGRYKESIASYKEGIQLNPKHQEVPQMEMNIAWIAHKTNDNKTAVLYAKKAIQSFTNRNDYAGVAMAGARLRMIEEKSGNIIK
;
A
#
# COMPACT_ATOMS: atom_id res chain seq x y z
N MET A 1 2.68 18.51 -19.09
CA MET A 1 1.82 17.66 -18.23
C MET A 1 2.39 17.74 -16.84
N HIS A 2 1.56 18.16 -15.89
CA HIS A 2 1.91 18.20 -14.47
C HIS A 2 1.82 16.80 -13.86
N ALA A 3 2.32 16.63 -12.64
CA ALA A 3 2.30 15.33 -11.96
C ALA A 3 0.87 14.78 -11.81
N GLU A 4 -0.10 15.68 -11.58
CA GLU A 4 -1.53 15.40 -11.46
C GLU A 4 -2.10 14.82 -12.77
N ASP A 5 -1.71 15.35 -13.92
CA ASP A 5 -2.17 14.85 -15.23
C ASP A 5 -1.73 13.40 -15.45
N TYR A 6 -0.47 13.10 -15.10
CA TYR A 6 0.07 11.75 -15.20
C TYR A 6 -0.57 10.79 -14.19
N LEU A 7 -0.92 11.26 -12.99
CA LEU A 7 -1.68 10.47 -12.02
C LEU A 7 -3.05 10.09 -12.58
N GLN A 8 -3.79 11.07 -13.13
CA GLN A 8 -5.11 10.81 -13.72
C GLN A 8 -5.03 9.85 -14.90
N LEU A 9 -4.05 10.04 -15.79
CA LEU A 9 -3.80 9.12 -16.90
C LEU A 9 -3.52 7.70 -16.40
N GLY A 10 -2.73 7.55 -15.35
CA GLY A 10 -2.44 6.24 -14.76
C GLY A 10 -3.69 5.58 -14.18
N ILE A 11 -4.55 6.34 -13.51
CA ILE A 11 -5.83 5.86 -12.99
C ILE A 11 -6.73 5.37 -14.14
N GLU A 12 -6.87 6.16 -15.20
CA GLU A 12 -7.68 5.80 -16.38
C GLU A 12 -7.18 4.51 -17.05
N ARG A 13 -5.85 4.41 -17.25
CA ARG A 13 -5.22 3.21 -17.83
C ARG A 13 -5.41 1.99 -16.94
N GLY A 14 -5.27 2.16 -15.63
CA GLY A 14 -5.49 1.11 -14.64
C GLY A 14 -6.93 0.60 -14.64
N ALA A 15 -7.91 1.50 -14.72
CA ALA A 15 -9.33 1.16 -14.82
C ALA A 15 -9.66 0.42 -16.13
N SER A 16 -8.92 0.71 -17.20
CA SER A 16 -9.02 0.01 -18.48
C SER A 16 -8.27 -1.33 -18.53
N GLY A 17 -7.72 -1.81 -17.41
CA GLY A 17 -6.93 -3.05 -17.32
C GLY A 17 -5.52 -2.95 -17.91
N LYS A 18 -5.09 -1.77 -18.37
CA LYS A 18 -3.76 -1.51 -18.94
C LYS A 18 -2.78 -1.18 -17.83
N HIS A 19 -2.47 -2.17 -17.00
CA HIS A 19 -1.71 -1.94 -15.76
C HIS A 19 -0.25 -1.52 -16.00
N GLU A 20 0.38 -1.98 -17.08
CA GLU A 20 1.72 -1.58 -17.49
C GLU A 20 1.76 -0.10 -17.88
N ASP A 21 0.83 0.35 -18.71
CA ASP A 21 0.68 1.77 -19.08
C ASP A 21 0.42 2.64 -17.84
N ALA A 22 -0.40 2.14 -16.89
CA ALA A 22 -0.68 2.82 -15.65
C ALA A 22 0.60 3.03 -14.81
N ILE A 23 1.46 2.01 -14.74
CA ILE A 23 2.75 2.08 -14.04
C ILE A 23 3.66 3.11 -14.67
N GLU A 24 3.74 3.16 -16.00
CA GLU A 24 4.52 4.19 -16.68
C GLU A 24 4.01 5.60 -16.39
N ALA A 25 2.69 5.78 -16.37
CA ALA A 25 2.07 7.06 -16.04
C ALA A 25 2.36 7.47 -14.59
N PHE A 26 2.20 6.58 -13.60
CA PHE A 26 2.53 6.89 -12.21
C PHE A 26 4.03 7.17 -12.00
N LYS A 27 4.93 6.46 -12.71
CA LYS A 27 6.37 6.78 -12.72
C LYS A 27 6.65 8.18 -13.27
N LYS A 28 5.95 8.59 -14.34
CA LYS A 28 6.07 9.95 -14.87
C LYS A 28 5.53 10.97 -13.87
N ALA A 29 4.42 10.70 -13.18
CA ALA A 29 3.91 11.56 -12.11
C ALA A 29 4.98 11.78 -11.01
N LEU A 30 5.64 10.70 -10.58
CA LEU A 30 6.72 10.75 -9.59
C LEU A 30 8.00 11.41 -10.09
N LYS A 31 8.26 11.37 -11.40
CA LYS A 31 9.38 12.10 -12.01
C LYS A 31 9.14 13.62 -11.97
N GLU A 32 7.91 14.05 -12.22
CA GLU A 32 7.53 15.47 -12.15
C GLU A 32 7.40 15.95 -10.70
N ASN A 33 6.85 15.12 -9.81
CA ASN A 33 6.75 15.40 -8.38
C ASN A 33 7.13 14.17 -7.53
N PRO A 34 8.40 14.07 -7.09
CA PRO A 34 8.87 12.96 -6.26
C PRO A 34 8.22 12.85 -4.89
N ASN A 35 7.52 13.90 -4.44
CA ASN A 35 6.83 13.95 -3.16
C ASN A 35 5.33 13.61 -3.28
N TYR A 36 4.88 13.14 -4.44
CA TYR A 36 3.45 12.89 -4.68
C TYR A 36 3.01 11.54 -4.11
N ILE A 37 2.54 11.55 -2.86
CA ILE A 37 2.23 10.34 -2.08
C ILE A 37 1.14 9.49 -2.74
N ASP A 38 0.12 10.12 -3.32
CA ASP A 38 -0.96 9.42 -4.02
C ASP A 38 -0.42 8.61 -5.20
N ALA A 39 0.59 9.13 -5.91
CA ALA A 39 1.23 8.41 -7.01
C ALA A 39 2.01 7.18 -6.52
N TYR A 40 2.63 7.20 -5.33
CA TYR A 40 3.24 6.00 -4.74
C TYR A 40 2.19 4.95 -4.36
N LEU A 41 1.04 5.36 -3.83
CA LEU A 41 -0.08 4.45 -3.53
C LEU A 41 -0.58 3.78 -4.82
N SER A 42 -0.86 4.58 -5.84
CA SER A 42 -1.37 4.08 -7.11
C SER A 42 -0.35 3.20 -7.84
N LEU A 43 0.94 3.58 -7.83
CA LEU A 43 2.03 2.78 -8.38
C LEU A 43 2.15 1.44 -7.66
N GLY A 44 2.10 1.45 -6.32
CA GLY A 44 2.12 0.23 -5.52
C GLY A 44 0.93 -0.68 -5.85
N ASN A 45 -0.27 -0.14 -6.00
CA ASN A 45 -1.47 -0.90 -6.37
C ASN A 45 -1.31 -1.55 -7.75
N ALA A 46 -0.83 -0.79 -8.74
CA ALA A 46 -0.64 -1.29 -10.10
C ALA A 46 0.44 -2.38 -10.18
N TYR A 47 1.53 -2.25 -9.41
CA TYR A 47 2.50 -3.34 -9.26
C TYR A 47 1.90 -4.58 -8.61
N GLY A 48 1.06 -4.42 -7.58
CA GLY A 48 0.36 -5.53 -6.94
C GLY A 48 -0.56 -6.29 -7.90
N ASN A 49 -1.30 -5.56 -8.75
CA ASN A 49 -2.19 -6.12 -9.76
C ASN A 49 -1.43 -6.91 -10.85
N THR A 50 -0.18 -6.54 -11.11
CA THR A 50 0.69 -7.21 -12.10
C THR A 50 1.60 -8.28 -11.47
N GLY A 51 1.40 -8.60 -10.19
CA GLY A 51 2.18 -9.62 -9.48
C GLY A 51 3.60 -9.18 -9.07
N ARG A 52 3.97 -7.93 -9.33
CA ARG A 52 5.27 -7.32 -8.96
C ARG A 52 5.27 -6.90 -7.49
N TYR A 53 5.16 -7.88 -6.61
CA TYR A 53 4.96 -7.66 -5.18
C TYR A 53 6.12 -6.94 -4.48
N LYS A 54 7.37 -7.17 -4.92
CA LYS A 54 8.54 -6.51 -4.33
C LYS A 54 8.52 -5.01 -4.63
N GLU A 55 8.27 -4.65 -5.89
CA GLU A 55 8.14 -3.28 -6.35
C GLU A 55 6.93 -2.58 -5.71
N SER A 56 5.82 -3.29 -5.56
CA SER A 56 4.63 -2.80 -4.87
C SER A 56 4.93 -2.37 -3.43
N ILE A 57 5.57 -3.25 -2.65
CA ILE A 57 5.96 -2.96 -1.26
C ILE A 57 6.98 -1.81 -1.22
N ALA A 58 7.92 -1.75 -2.17
CA ALA A 58 8.91 -0.68 -2.24
C ALA A 58 8.24 0.69 -2.44
N SER A 59 7.32 0.80 -3.40
CA SER A 59 6.59 2.05 -3.67
C SER A 59 5.79 2.53 -2.45
N TYR A 60 5.10 1.63 -1.75
CA TYR A 60 4.40 1.99 -0.51
C TYR A 60 5.36 2.46 0.58
N LYS A 61 6.50 1.80 0.75
CA LYS A 61 7.50 2.20 1.75
C LYS A 61 8.07 3.58 1.46
N GLU A 62 8.34 3.90 0.19
CA GLU A 62 8.79 5.23 -0.23
C GLU A 62 7.75 6.30 0.10
N GLY A 63 6.48 6.07 -0.27
CA GLY A 63 5.38 6.98 0.08
C GLY A 63 5.22 7.21 1.59
N ILE A 64 5.33 6.14 2.40
CA ILE A 64 5.29 6.22 3.86
C ILE A 64 6.48 7.02 4.42
N GLN A 65 7.69 6.82 3.86
CA GLN A 65 8.90 7.52 4.31
C GLN A 65 8.84 9.02 4.06
N LEU A 66 8.22 9.45 2.95
CA LEU A 66 8.08 10.86 2.60
C LEU A 66 7.22 11.63 3.61
N ASN A 67 6.07 11.06 4.00
CA ASN A 67 5.26 11.63 5.06
C ASN A 67 4.49 10.53 5.83
N PRO A 68 5.02 10.08 6.99
CA PRO A 68 4.39 9.04 7.80
C PRO A 68 3.00 9.41 8.35
N LYS A 69 2.63 10.69 8.33
CA LYS A 69 1.34 11.19 8.83
C LYS A 69 0.33 11.45 7.71
N HIS A 70 0.69 11.19 6.43
CA HIS A 70 -0.24 11.38 5.31
C HIS A 70 -1.49 10.50 5.46
N GLN A 71 -2.63 10.96 4.93
CA GLN A 71 -3.91 10.26 5.08
C GLN A 71 -3.90 8.84 4.50
N GLU A 72 -3.11 8.61 3.45
CA GLU A 72 -3.01 7.31 2.75
C GLU A 72 -2.09 6.28 3.42
N VAL A 73 -1.28 6.69 4.41
CA VAL A 73 -0.32 5.78 5.08
C VAL A 73 -0.97 4.52 5.65
N PRO A 74 -2.11 4.57 6.38
CA PRO A 74 -2.77 3.36 6.87
C PRO A 74 -3.13 2.38 5.75
N GLN A 75 -3.56 2.90 4.60
CA GLN A 75 -3.90 2.08 3.44
C GLN A 75 -2.66 1.43 2.82
N MET A 76 -1.56 2.18 2.70
CA MET A 76 -0.28 1.63 2.27
C MET A 76 0.22 0.53 3.21
N GLU A 77 0.11 0.72 4.53
CA GLU A 77 0.48 -0.27 5.54
C GLU A 77 -0.38 -1.53 5.43
N MET A 78 -1.70 -1.38 5.23
CA MET A 78 -2.61 -2.50 4.98
C MET A 78 -2.26 -3.27 3.71
N ASN A 79 -1.91 -2.57 2.63
CA ASN A 79 -1.53 -3.19 1.37
C ASN A 79 -0.22 -3.97 1.51
N ILE A 80 0.79 -3.41 2.19
CA ILE A 80 2.03 -4.13 2.50
C ILE A 80 1.72 -5.39 3.31
N ALA A 81 0.89 -5.28 4.36
CA ALA A 81 0.54 -6.42 5.20
C ALA A 81 -0.14 -7.54 4.40
N TRP A 82 -1.05 -7.19 3.48
CA TRP A 82 -1.70 -8.16 2.60
C TRP A 82 -0.73 -8.85 1.65
N ILE A 83 0.11 -8.08 0.97
CA ILE A 83 1.06 -8.62 -0.01
C ILE A 83 2.08 -9.52 0.68
N ALA A 84 2.59 -9.10 1.83
CA ALA A 84 3.50 -9.89 2.64
C ALA A 84 2.86 -11.21 3.08
N HIS A 85 1.60 -11.17 3.54
CA HIS A 85 0.86 -12.39 3.87
C HIS A 85 0.69 -13.32 2.67
N LYS A 86 0.30 -12.78 1.50
CA LYS A 86 0.13 -13.54 0.27
C LYS A 86 1.43 -14.21 -0.19
N THR A 87 2.56 -13.58 0.08
CA THR A 87 3.91 -14.07 -0.27
C THR A 87 4.57 -14.89 0.86
N ASN A 88 3.80 -15.25 1.91
CA ASN A 88 4.26 -15.98 3.10
C ASN A 88 5.37 -15.28 3.90
N ASP A 89 5.57 -13.98 3.72
CA ASP A 89 6.39 -13.15 4.60
C ASP A 89 5.57 -12.73 5.83
N ASN A 90 5.34 -13.69 6.73
CA ASN A 90 4.53 -13.49 7.93
C ASN A 90 5.13 -12.41 8.86
N LYS A 91 6.46 -12.26 8.89
CA LYS A 91 7.13 -11.24 9.71
C LYS A 91 6.75 -9.84 9.26
N THR A 92 6.89 -9.57 7.95
CA THR A 92 6.49 -8.28 7.39
C THR A 92 4.98 -8.08 7.50
N ALA A 93 4.18 -9.12 7.28
CA ALA A 93 2.72 -9.05 7.36
C ALA A 93 2.23 -8.60 8.75
N VAL A 94 2.71 -9.25 9.81
CA VAL A 94 2.37 -8.89 11.20
C VAL A 94 2.85 -7.49 11.54
N LEU A 95 4.09 -7.14 11.17
CA LEU A 95 4.66 -5.82 11.43
C LEU A 95 3.78 -4.71 10.85
N TYR A 96 3.41 -4.81 9.58
CA TYR A 96 2.64 -3.78 8.91
C TYR A 96 1.16 -3.76 9.32
N ALA A 97 0.57 -4.91 9.69
CA ALA A 97 -0.77 -4.92 10.28
C ALA A 97 -0.80 -4.18 11.63
N LYS A 98 0.22 -4.35 12.48
CA LYS A 98 0.34 -3.62 13.76
C LYS A 98 0.55 -2.12 13.55
N LYS A 99 1.37 -1.74 12.57
CA LYS A 99 1.53 -0.33 12.18
C LYS A 99 0.22 0.28 11.70
N ALA A 100 -0.52 -0.43 10.84
CA ALA A 100 -1.82 0.02 10.36
C ALA A 100 -2.81 0.26 11.52
N ILE A 101 -2.89 -0.66 12.49
CA ILE A 101 -3.70 -0.49 13.71
C ILE A 101 -3.32 0.82 14.42
N GLN A 102 -2.03 1.03 14.70
CA GLN A 102 -1.55 2.24 15.38
C GLN A 102 -1.87 3.50 14.57
N SER A 103 -1.65 3.46 13.26
CA SER A 103 -1.98 4.53 12.33
C SER A 103 -3.47 4.90 12.35
N PHE A 104 -4.36 3.93 12.34
CA PHE A 104 -5.81 4.17 12.43
C PHE A 104 -6.23 4.67 13.81
N THR A 105 -5.66 4.10 14.89
CA THR A 105 -5.91 4.56 16.27
C THR A 105 -5.53 6.03 16.44
N ASN A 106 -4.36 6.44 15.94
CA ASN A 106 -3.91 7.84 16.01
C ASN A 106 -4.82 8.81 15.25
N ARG A 107 -5.64 8.30 14.32
CA ARG A 107 -6.59 9.06 13.51
C ARG A 107 -8.03 8.93 14.02
N ASN A 108 -8.27 8.23 15.14
CA ASN A 108 -9.59 7.88 15.66
C ASN A 108 -10.48 7.11 14.65
N ASP A 109 -9.87 6.39 13.71
CA ASP A 109 -10.58 5.55 12.74
C ASP A 109 -10.78 4.14 13.29
N TYR A 110 -11.83 3.96 14.08
CA TYR A 110 -12.14 2.68 14.71
C TYR A 110 -12.54 1.58 13.70
N ALA A 111 -13.10 1.96 12.55
CA ALA A 111 -13.41 1.00 11.49
C ALA A 111 -12.10 0.44 10.89
N GLY A 112 -11.14 1.32 10.61
CA GLY A 112 -9.79 0.96 10.20
C GLY A 112 -9.08 0.05 11.20
N VAL A 113 -9.16 0.37 12.50
CA VAL A 113 -8.61 -0.47 13.58
C VAL A 113 -9.23 -1.87 13.56
N ALA A 114 -10.55 -1.98 13.46
CA ALA A 114 -11.24 -3.27 13.42
C ALA A 114 -10.83 -4.10 12.19
N MET A 115 -10.73 -3.49 11.02
CA MET A 115 -10.28 -4.14 9.78
C MET A 115 -8.83 -4.63 9.88
N ALA A 116 -7.93 -3.78 10.37
CA ALA A 116 -6.52 -4.13 10.53
C ALA A 116 -6.32 -5.22 11.60
N GLY A 117 -7.09 -5.18 12.69
CA GLY A 117 -7.10 -6.21 13.74
C GLY A 117 -7.64 -7.56 13.26
N ALA A 118 -8.70 -7.58 12.45
CA ALA A 118 -9.18 -8.81 11.81
C ALA A 118 -8.10 -9.42 10.90
N ARG A 119 -7.43 -8.58 10.11
CA ARG A 119 -6.33 -9.00 9.23
C ARG A 119 -5.15 -9.56 10.01
N LEU A 120 -4.74 -8.92 11.11
CA LEU A 120 -3.67 -9.40 11.98
C LEU A 120 -3.99 -10.80 12.53
N ARG A 121 -5.20 -11.01 13.06
CA ARG A 121 -5.63 -12.32 13.58
C ARG A 121 -5.57 -13.40 12.51
N MET A 122 -6.08 -13.13 11.31
CA MET A 122 -6.00 -14.08 10.18
C MET A 122 -4.54 -14.43 9.82
N ILE A 123 -3.61 -13.46 9.86
CA ILE A 123 -2.19 -13.70 9.59
C ILE A 123 -1.58 -14.60 10.69
N GLU A 124 -1.89 -14.34 11.96
CA GLU A 124 -1.36 -15.09 13.11
C GLU A 124 -1.89 -16.53 13.15
N GLU A 125 -3.19 -16.73 12.89
CA GLU A 125 -3.82 -18.05 12.81
C GLU A 125 -3.18 -18.92 11.70
N LYS A 126 -3.03 -18.37 10.49
CA LYS A 126 -2.45 -19.10 9.36
C LYS A 126 -0.95 -19.38 9.52
N SER A 127 -0.25 -18.52 10.25
CA SER A 127 1.19 -18.68 10.50
C SER A 127 1.52 -19.64 11.65
N GLY A 128 0.51 -20.18 12.34
CA GLY A 128 0.71 -21.05 13.51
C GLY A 128 1.23 -20.30 14.74
N ASN A 129 1.25 -18.96 14.72
CA ASN A 129 1.76 -18.09 15.78
C ASN A 129 0.68 -17.76 16.82
N ILE A 130 -0.30 -18.64 17.04
CA ILE A 130 -1.26 -18.44 18.12
C ILE A 130 -0.48 -18.48 19.43
N ILE A 131 -0.34 -17.33 20.08
CA ILE A 131 0.02 -17.24 21.49
C ILE A 131 -1.16 -17.90 22.22
N LYS A 132 -0.98 -19.15 22.65
CA LYS A 132 -1.82 -19.76 23.68
C LYS A 132 -1.55 -19.09 25.01
#